data_AF-A0A949Q9H4-F1
#
_entry.id   AF-A0A949Q9H4-F1
#
_cell.length_a   1.000
_cell.length_b   1.000
_cell.length_c   1.000
_cell.angle_alpha   90.00
_cell.angle_beta   90.00
_cell.angle_gamma   90.00
#
_symmetry.space_group_name_H-M   'P 1'
#
loop_
_entity.id
_entity.type
_entity.pdbx_description
1 polymer ?
#
loop_
_entity_poly.entity_id
_entity_poly.type
_entity_poly.pdbx_seq_one_letter_code
_entity_poly.pdbx_strand_id
1 'polypeptide(L)'
;MKPLFSSVGARLGAGFGLLILLAALLTGIGYFRMAAMQQDLEGVVGDDIIRIRLTNAMREAVAMQGIALRDVVLQIDFSQKKKELALARESRKRYQAAVTNLRNHLAA
;
A
#
# COMPACT_ATOMS: atom_id res chain seq x y z
N MET A 1 -42.44 -38.13 -25.03
CA MET A 1 -41.85 -36.83 -24.62
C MET A 1 -42.95 -35.78 -24.58
N LYS A 2 -43.33 -35.31 -23.39
CA LYS A 2 -44.44 -34.36 -23.18
C LYS A 2 -43.85 -32.93 -23.14
N PRO A 3 -44.41 -31.94 -23.86
CA PRO A 3 -43.81 -30.61 -23.94
C PRO A 3 -43.95 -29.89 -22.59
N LEU A 4 -42.83 -29.45 -22.01
CA LEU A 4 -42.75 -28.85 -20.67
C LEU A 4 -43.49 -27.51 -20.51
N PHE A 5 -44.01 -26.89 -21.57
CA PHE A 5 -44.70 -25.60 -21.49
C PHE A 5 -45.91 -25.53 -22.45
N SER A 6 -47.11 -25.56 -21.87
CA SER A 6 -48.41 -25.64 -22.58
C SER A 6 -49.12 -24.29 -22.78
N SER A 7 -48.55 -23.16 -22.36
CA SER A 7 -49.08 -21.82 -22.65
C SER A 7 -47.97 -20.83 -22.99
N VAL A 8 -48.29 -19.80 -23.79
CA VAL A 8 -47.35 -18.72 -24.15
C VAL A 8 -46.83 -18.01 -22.89
N GLY A 9 -47.68 -17.84 -21.89
CA GLY A 9 -47.31 -17.23 -20.60
C GLY A 9 -46.25 -18.02 -19.83
N ALA A 10 -46.31 -19.35 -19.83
CA ALA A 10 -45.32 -20.20 -19.15
C ALA A 10 -43.93 -20.12 -19.80
N ARG A 11 -43.87 -19.99 -21.14
CA ARG A 11 -42.60 -19.82 -21.88
C ARG A 11 -41.98 -18.45 -21.65
N LEU A 12 -42.82 -17.41 -21.61
CA LEU A 12 -42.38 -16.04 -21.36
C LEU A 12 -41.86 -15.88 -19.92
N GLY A 13 -42.56 -16.44 -18.94
CA GLY A 13 -42.13 -16.45 -17.54
C GLY A 13 -40.84 -17.23 -17.31
N ALA A 14 -40.68 -18.39 -17.96
CA ALA A 14 -39.46 -19.18 -17.87
C ALA A 14 -38.24 -18.45 -18.48
N GLY A 15 -38.41 -17.82 -19.64
CA GLY A 15 -37.35 -17.03 -20.27
C GLY A 15 -36.96 -15.80 -19.45
N PHE A 16 -37.95 -15.08 -18.93
CA PHE A 16 -37.70 -13.90 -18.10
C PHE A 16 -37.07 -14.23 -16.75
N GLY A 17 -37.51 -15.32 -16.11
CA GLY A 17 -36.91 -15.82 -14.87
C GLY A 17 -35.45 -16.23 -15.06
N LEU A 18 -35.10 -16.84 -16.19
CA LEU A 18 -33.71 -17.17 -16.51
C LEU A 18 -32.85 -15.91 -16.68
N LEU A 19 -33.38 -14.87 -17.32
CA LEU A 19 -32.65 -13.59 -17.47
C LEU A 19 -32.42 -12.91 -16.11
N ILE A 20 -33.43 -12.88 -15.23
CA ILE A 20 -33.28 -12.35 -13.87
C ILE A 20 -32.21 -13.12 -13.11
N LEU A 21 -32.22 -14.46 -13.21
CA LEU A 21 -31.26 -15.31 -12.51
C LEU A 21 -29.83 -15.04 -13.02
N LEU A 22 -29.63 -14.92 -14.32
CA LEU A 22 -28.34 -14.57 -14.92
C LEU A 22 -27.88 -13.16 -14.52
N ALA A 23 -28.79 -12.19 -14.47
CA ALA A 23 -28.47 -10.83 -14.04
C ALA A 23 -28.06 -10.79 -12.55
N ALA A 24 -28.77 -11.51 -11.69
CA ALA A 24 -28.42 -11.65 -10.28
C ALA A 24 -27.04 -12.31 -10.09
N LEU A 25 -26.74 -13.33 -10.89
CA LEU A 25 -25.45 -14.02 -10.87
C LEU A 25 -24.30 -13.10 -11.29
N LEU A 26 -24.48 -12.35 -12.39
CA LEU A 26 -23.51 -11.35 -12.85
C LEU A 26 -23.28 -10.25 -11.81
N THR A 27 -24.35 -9.80 -11.16
CA THR A 27 -24.30 -8.78 -10.11
C THR A 27 -23.53 -9.29 -8.89
N GLY A 28 -23.80 -10.52 -8.47
CA GLY A 28 -23.07 -11.17 -7.38
C GLY A 28 -21.58 -11.30 -7.69
N ILE A 29 -21.21 -11.77 -8.88
CA ILE A 29 -19.81 -11.86 -9.32
C ILE A 29 -19.14 -10.48 -9.32
N GLY A 30 -19.84 -9.46 -9.82
CA GLY A 30 -19.35 -8.07 -9.82
C GLY A 30 -19.07 -7.56 -8.39
N TYR A 31 -19.99 -7.82 -7.46
CA TYR A 31 -19.84 -7.45 -6.05
C TYR A 31 -18.64 -8.15 -5.39
N PHE A 32 -18.50 -9.47 -5.57
CA PHE A 32 -17.37 -10.21 -5.02
C PHE A 32 -16.03 -9.76 -5.61
N ARG A 33 -15.97 -9.44 -6.91
CA ARG A 33 -14.75 -8.90 -7.54
C ARG A 33 -14.40 -7.49 -7.06
N MET A 34 -15.39 -6.64 -6.80
CA MET A 34 -15.13 -5.31 -6.22
C MET A 34 -14.60 -5.42 -4.78
N ALA A 35 -15.16 -6.33 -3.97
CA ALA A 35 -14.67 -6.57 -2.62
C ALA A 35 -13.22 -7.08 -2.59
N ALA A 36 -12.87 -8.02 -3.48
CA ALA A 36 -11.49 -8.53 -3.60
C ALA A 36 -10.51 -7.43 -4.07
N MET A 37 -10.91 -6.64 -5.07
CA MET A 37 -10.10 -5.52 -5.56
C MET A 37 -9.88 -4.44 -4.48
N GLN A 38 -10.85 -4.22 -3.59
CA GLN A 38 -10.69 -3.30 -2.47
C GLN A 38 -9.68 -3.82 -1.44
N GLN A 39 -9.68 -5.13 -1.16
CA GLN A 39 -8.68 -5.76 -0.28
C GLN A 39 -7.27 -5.72 -0.88
N ASP A 40 -7.14 -5.98 -2.19
CA ASP A 40 -5.83 -5.91 -2.87
C ASP A 40 -5.29 -4.47 -2.91
N LEU A 41 -6.16 -3.48 -3.13
CA LEU A 41 -5.78 -2.06 -3.08
C LEU A 41 -5.39 -1.62 -1.67
N GLU A 42 -6.06 -2.09 -0.62
CA GLU A 42 -5.65 -1.83 0.77
C GLU A 42 -4.30 -2.47 1.10
N GLY A 43 -4.02 -3.68 0.61
CA GLY A 43 -2.72 -4.33 0.78
C GLY A 43 -1.58 -3.58 0.08
N VAL A 44 -1.79 -3.20 -1.19
CA VAL A 44 -0.78 -2.52 -2.01
C VAL A 44 -0.59 -1.05 -1.60
N VAL A 45 -1.65 -0.34 -1.23
CA VAL A 45 -1.57 1.09 -0.84
C VAL A 45 -1.21 1.27 0.63
N GLY A 46 -1.68 0.38 1.50
CA GLY A 46 -1.46 0.46 2.94
C GLY A 46 -0.03 0.09 3.32
N ASP A 47 0.34 -1.17 3.11
CA ASP A 47 1.55 -1.71 3.72
C ASP A 47 2.81 -1.52 2.86
N ASP A 48 2.66 -1.72 1.54
CA ASP A 48 3.80 -1.65 0.62
C ASP A 48 4.28 -0.21 0.38
N ILE A 49 3.37 0.76 0.23
CA ILE A 49 3.76 2.18 0.06
C ILE A 49 4.42 2.73 1.33
N ILE A 50 3.94 2.33 2.52
CA ILE A 50 4.56 2.73 3.79
C ILE A 50 5.98 2.15 3.87
N ARG A 51 6.17 0.86 3.57
CA ARG A 51 7.50 0.21 3.56
C ARG A 51 8.45 0.84 2.55
N ILE A 52 8.00 1.15 1.33
CA ILE A 52 8.80 1.83 0.31
C ILE A 52 9.19 3.24 0.77
N ARG A 53 8.25 4.00 1.35
CA ARG A 53 8.50 5.35 1.85
C ARG A 53 9.53 5.36 2.98
N LEU A 54 9.40 4.43 3.93
CA LEU A 54 10.36 4.27 5.03
C LEU A 54 11.75 3.88 4.52
N THR A 55 11.82 2.93 3.58
CA THR A 55 13.09 2.49 2.98
C THR A 55 13.78 3.64 2.23
N ASN A 56 13.02 4.43 1.47
CA ASN A 56 13.55 5.61 0.79
C ASN A 56 14.06 6.67 1.78
N ALA A 57 13.33 6.92 2.87
CA ALA A 57 13.77 7.83 3.92
C ALA A 57 15.06 7.36 4.60
N MET A 58 15.22 6.04 4.82
CA MET A 58 16.46 5.47 5.34
C MET A 58 17.63 5.67 4.38
N ARG A 59 17.41 5.44 3.08
CA ARG A 59 18.44 5.65 2.05
C ARG A 59 18.87 7.12 1.98
N GLU A 60 17.92 8.03 2.08
CA GLU A 60 18.19 9.47 2.12
C GLU A 60 18.99 9.87 3.36
N ALA A 61 18.65 9.34 4.55
CA ALA A 61 19.39 9.61 5.78
C ALA A 61 20.85 9.15 5.71
N VAL A 62 21.11 7.97 5.13
CA VAL A 62 22.47 7.46 4.92
C VAL A 62 23.24 8.32 3.92
N ALA A 63 22.60 8.72 2.82
CA ALA A 63 23.21 9.61 1.85
C ALA A 63 23.60 10.96 2.47
N MET A 64 22.70 11.57 3.25
CA MET A 64 22.98 12.80 3.98
C MET A 64 24.11 12.62 5.01
N GLN A 65 24.16 11.48 5.71
CA GLN A 65 25.26 11.20 6.65
C GLN A 65 26.60 11.08 5.93
N GLY A 66 26.63 10.45 4.74
CA GLY A 66 27.84 10.37 3.91
C GLY A 66 28.31 11.74 3.45
N ILE A 67 27.38 12.60 3.02
CA ILE A 67 27.68 13.99 2.63
C ILE A 67 28.22 14.77 3.83
N ALA A 68 27.57 14.71 4.99
CA ALA A 68 28.02 15.41 6.19
C ALA A 68 29.40 14.95 6.67
N LEU A 69 29.69 13.64 6.63
CA LEU A 69 31.02 13.12 6.98
C LEU A 69 32.09 13.59 6.00
N ARG A 70 31.77 13.60 4.70
CA ARG A 70 32.66 14.13 3.66
C ARG A 70 32.94 15.62 3.92
N ASP A 71 31.90 16.39 4.20
CA ASP A 71 32.03 17.83 4.43
C ASP A 71 32.88 18.11 5.69
N VAL A 72 32.68 17.37 6.80
CA VAL A 72 33.55 17.44 8.01
C VAL A 72 35.02 17.19 7.69
N VAL A 73 35.33 16.21 6.84
CA VAL A 73 36.72 15.87 6.47
C VAL A 73 37.33 16.94 5.58
N LEU A 74 36.55 17.50 4.66
CA LEU A 74 37.00 18.54 3.73
C LEU A 74 37.03 19.95 4.37
N GLN A 75 36.35 20.15 5.49
CA GLN A 75 36.23 21.46 6.13
C GLN A 75 37.39 21.72 7.11
N ILE A 76 38.19 22.73 6.77
CA ILE A 76 39.44 23.13 7.46
C ILE A 76 39.14 23.97 8.72
N ASP A 77 37.94 24.54 8.83
CA ASP A 77 37.56 25.52 9.86
C ASP A 77 36.84 24.87 11.07
N PHE A 78 37.34 25.07 12.30
CA PHE A 78 36.91 24.36 13.53
C PHE A 78 35.47 24.69 13.98
N SER A 79 34.94 25.87 13.62
CA SER A 79 33.59 26.30 14.01
C SER A 79 32.49 25.55 13.23
N GLN A 80 32.77 25.19 11.98
CA GLN A 80 31.86 24.45 11.08
C GLN A 80 31.72 22.98 11.52
N LYS A 81 32.82 22.34 11.97
CA LYS A 81 32.82 20.95 12.46
C LYS A 81 31.84 20.71 13.61
N LYS A 82 31.64 21.68 14.51
CA LYS A 82 30.66 21.57 15.61
C LYS A 82 29.22 21.54 15.09
N LYS A 83 28.93 22.32 14.04
CA LYS A 83 27.60 22.41 13.43
C LYS A 83 27.26 21.12 12.68
N GLU A 84 28.22 20.55 11.97
CA GLU A 84 28.05 19.27 11.28
C GLU A 84 27.93 18.08 12.24
N LEU A 85 28.66 18.10 13.37
CA LEU A 85 28.49 17.12 14.45
C LEU A 85 27.08 17.17 15.07
N ALA A 86 26.48 18.36 15.16
CA ALA A 86 25.11 18.51 15.63
C ALA A 86 24.11 17.91 14.62
N LEU A 87 24.30 18.18 13.32
CA LEU A 87 23.49 17.58 12.24
C LEU A 87 23.61 16.06 12.20
N ALA A 88 24.81 15.51 12.40
CA ALA A 88 25.03 14.06 12.45
C ALA A 88 24.31 13.40 13.64
N ARG A 89 24.27 14.07 14.80
CA ARG A 89 23.52 13.59 15.98
C ARG A 89 22.02 13.64 15.75
N GLU A 90 21.52 14.68 15.10
CA GLU A 90 20.11 14.80 14.76
C GLU A 90 19.67 13.74 13.75
N SER A 91 20.49 13.50 12.72
CA SER A 91 20.27 12.41 11.76
C SER A 91 20.21 11.04 12.46
N ARG A 92 21.11 10.78 13.41
CA ARG A 92 21.07 9.56 14.24
C ARG A 92 19.77 9.41 15.04
N LYS A 93 19.25 10.50 15.62
CA LYS A 93 17.96 10.48 16.34
C LYS A 93 16.80 10.17 15.40
N ARG A 94 16.77 10.78 14.22
CA ARG A 94 15.75 10.51 13.19
C ARG A 94 15.78 9.05 12.73
N TYR A 95 16.98 8.49 12.55
CA TYR A 95 17.16 7.07 12.24
C TYR A 95 16.61 6.16 13.35
N GLN A 96 16.93 6.42 14.62
CA GLN A 96 16.38 5.63 15.73
C GLN A 96 14.86 5.73 15.85
N ALA A 97 14.29 6.91 15.62
CA ALA A 97 12.84 7.09 15.60
C ALA A 97 12.19 6.27 14.46
N ALA A 98 12.81 6.27 13.28
CA ALA A 98 12.33 5.49 12.14
C ALA A 98 12.40 3.97 12.40
N VAL A 99 13.49 3.49 13.00
CA VAL A 99 13.65 2.07 13.37
C VAL A 99 12.62 1.65 14.41
N THR A 100 12.34 2.48 15.41
CA THR A 100 11.32 2.18 16.43
C THR A 100 9.92 2.13 15.82
N ASN A 101 9.57 3.07 14.94
CA ASN A 101 8.28 3.05 14.25
C ASN A 101 8.14 1.84 13.33
N LEU A 102 9.19 1.47 12.61
CA LEU A 102 9.19 0.29 11.74
C LEU A 102 9.02 -1.01 12.56
N ARG A 103 9.72 -1.12 13.69
CA ARG A 103 9.59 -2.27 14.60
C ARG A 103 8.18 -2.39 15.16
N ASN A 104 7.53 -1.27 15.50
CA ASN A 104 6.16 -1.28 16.00
C ASN A 104 5.15 -1.71 14.93
N HIS A 105 5.36 -1.35 13.67
CA HIS A 105 4.52 -1.81 12.56
C HIS A 105 4.76 -3.26 12.15
N LEU A 106 5.95 -3.82 12.39
CA LEU A 106 6.24 -5.24 12.10
C LEU A 106 5.80 -6.19 13.23
N ALA A 107 5.48 -5.65 14.41
CA ALA A 107 5.05 -6.41 15.58
C ALA A 107 3.53 -6.35 15.84
N ALA A 108 2.80 -5.58 15.04
CA ALA A 108 1.33 -5.52 15.00
C ALA A 108 0.82 -6.41 13.86
#